data_AF-A0A929ZFQ1-F1
#
_entry.id   AF-A0A929ZFQ1-F1
#
_cell.length_a   1.000
_cell.length_b   1.000
_cell.length_c   1.000
_cell.angle_alpha   90.00
_cell.angle_beta   90.00
_cell.angle_gamma   90.00
#
_symmetry.space_group_name_H-M   'P 1'
#
loop_
_entity.id
_entity.type
_entity.pdbx_description
1 polymer ?
#
loop_
_entity_poly.entity_id
_entity_poly.type
_entity_poly.pdbx_seq_one_letter_code
_entity_poly.pdbx_strand_id
1 'polypeptide(L)'
;MSATDSEHRHKLIPLLGPAFVAAVAYVDPGNVAANITAGARYGYLLVWVLLASNIFAMVIQYLSAKLGLVTGKSLPALLGDRMSKPARIAFWIQAEIVAAATALAEVIGGALALHLLFGVPLLWGGVIIGVVSMGLLLVQGGGRQRQFETIIVG
;
A
#
# COMPACT_ATOMS: atom_id res chain seq x y z
N MET A 1 -39.48 -12.94 -0.80
CA MET A 1 -38.05 -12.96 -0.40
C MET A 1 -37.21 -12.58 -1.62
N SER A 2 -37.62 -11.55 -2.37
CA SER A 2 -37.51 -10.09 -2.20
C SER A 2 -36.18 -9.56 -2.74
N ALA A 3 -36.28 -8.81 -3.84
CA ALA A 3 -35.23 -8.35 -4.75
C ALA A 3 -34.18 -7.39 -4.14
N THR A 4 -34.20 -7.18 -2.83
CA THR A 4 -33.32 -6.29 -2.06
C THR A 4 -31.90 -6.81 -1.82
N ASP A 5 -31.68 -8.13 -1.96
CA ASP A 5 -30.35 -8.75 -1.74
C ASP A 5 -29.41 -8.63 -2.95
N SER A 6 -29.98 -8.51 -4.16
CA SER A 6 -29.19 -8.39 -5.40
C SER A 6 -28.53 -7.00 -5.53
N GLU A 7 -29.25 -5.94 -5.19
CA GLU A 7 -28.79 -4.54 -5.21
C GLU A 7 -27.59 -4.28 -4.27
N HIS A 8 -27.54 -4.91 -3.09
CA HIS A 8 -26.43 -4.74 -2.14
C HIS A 8 -25.16 -5.47 -2.60
N ARG A 9 -25.29 -6.68 -3.15
CA ARG A 9 -24.16 -7.44 -3.69
C ARG A 9 -23.48 -6.70 -4.84
N HIS A 10 -24.24 -6.02 -5.70
CA HIS A 10 -23.69 -5.24 -6.82
C HIS A 10 -22.92 -3.98 -6.38
N LYS A 11 -23.16 -3.44 -5.18
CA LYS A 11 -22.43 -2.27 -4.63
C LYS A 11 -21.18 -2.65 -3.83
N LEU A 12 -21.12 -3.88 -3.30
CA LEU A 12 -19.95 -4.38 -2.55
C LEU A 12 -18.80 -4.78 -3.47
N ILE A 13 -19.09 -5.37 -4.65
CA ILE A 13 -18.08 -5.84 -5.60
C ILE A 13 -17.13 -4.71 -6.07
N PRO A 14 -17.59 -3.49 -6.44
CA PRO A 14 -16.67 -2.41 -6.80
C PRO A 14 -15.83 -1.87 -5.63
N LEU A 15 -16.27 -2.05 -4.36
CA LEU A 15 -15.52 -1.61 -3.18
C LEU A 15 -14.42 -2.59 -2.76
N LEU A 16 -14.43 -3.82 -3.28
CA LEU A 16 -13.39 -4.82 -3.00
C LEU A 16 -12.05 -4.45 -3.64
N GLY A 17 -12.04 -3.80 -4.81
CA GLY A 17 -10.80 -3.40 -5.49
C GLY A 17 -9.92 -2.48 -4.63
N PRO A 18 -10.43 -1.33 -4.16
CA PRO A 18 -9.70 -0.45 -3.26
C PRO A 18 -9.31 -1.11 -1.94
N ALA A 19 -10.18 -1.95 -1.38
CA ALA A 19 -9.90 -2.69 -0.14
C ALA A 19 -8.79 -3.73 -0.31
N PHE A 20 -8.74 -4.42 -1.46
CA PHE A 20 -7.71 -5.40 -1.78
C PHE A 20 -6.35 -4.73 -1.99
N VAL A 21 -6.29 -3.60 -2.69
CA VAL A 21 -5.06 -2.81 -2.86
C VAL A 21 -4.52 -2.34 -1.50
N ALA A 22 -5.40 -1.87 -0.61
CA ALA A 22 -5.02 -1.49 0.75
C ALA A 22 -4.54 -2.69 1.59
N ALA A 23 -5.14 -3.87 1.42
CA ALA A 23 -4.72 -5.09 2.12
C ALA A 23 -3.35 -5.61 1.64
N VAL A 24 -3.10 -5.59 0.32
CA VAL A 24 -1.80 -5.99 -0.26
C VAL A 24 -0.68 -5.08 0.23
N ALA A 25 -0.94 -3.77 0.37
CA ALA A 25 0.01 -2.83 0.94
C ALA A 25 0.36 -3.13 2.42
N TYR A 26 -0.46 -3.89 3.14
CA TYR A 26 -0.19 -4.31 4.52
C TYR A 26 0.59 -5.63 4.60
N VAL A 27 0.70 -6.36 3.49
CA VAL A 27 1.51 -7.58 3.33
C VAL A 27 2.72 -7.25 2.45
N ASP A 28 3.27 -6.05 2.63
CA ASP A 28 4.52 -5.68 1.98
C ASP A 28 5.67 -6.52 2.56
N PRO A 29 6.73 -6.75 1.78
CA PRO A 29 7.85 -7.56 2.25
C PRO A 29 8.52 -7.03 3.53
N GLY A 30 8.45 -5.71 3.77
CA GLY A 30 8.96 -5.07 4.98
C GLY A 30 8.21 -5.52 6.23
N ASN A 31 6.88 -5.44 6.22
CA ASN A 31 6.07 -5.91 7.34
C ASN A 31 6.17 -7.42 7.54
N VAL A 32 6.23 -8.20 6.46
CA VAL A 32 6.44 -9.66 6.53
C VAL A 32 7.78 -10.00 7.19
N ALA A 33 8.88 -9.35 6.79
CA ALA A 33 10.20 -9.57 7.37
C ALA A 33 10.25 -9.22 8.87
N ALA A 34 9.64 -8.10 9.25
CA ALA A 34 9.54 -7.67 10.65
C ALA A 34 8.75 -8.68 11.49
N ASN A 35 7.58 -9.13 11.01
CA ASN A 35 6.72 -10.06 11.74
C ASN A 35 7.32 -11.47 11.85
N ILE A 36 7.99 -11.97 10.81
CA ILE A 36 8.70 -13.25 10.85
C ILE A 36 9.86 -13.17 11.86
N THR A 37 10.64 -12.09 11.84
CA THR A 37 11.75 -11.91 12.80
C THR A 37 11.24 -11.82 14.23
N ALA A 38 10.13 -11.10 14.45
CA ALA A 38 9.47 -10.98 15.74
C ALA A 38 8.94 -12.33 16.23
N GLY A 39 8.28 -13.11 15.36
CA GLY A 39 7.78 -14.45 15.68
C GLY A 39 8.91 -15.46 15.96
N ALA A 40 10.02 -15.39 15.22
CA ALA A 40 11.18 -16.24 15.45
C ALA A 40 11.86 -15.98 16.80
N ARG A 41 11.85 -14.72 17.27
CA ARG A 41 12.48 -14.32 18.55
C ARG A 41 11.55 -14.44 19.75
N TYR A 42 10.28 -14.09 19.59
CA TYR A 42 9.33 -13.91 20.70
C TYR A 42 8.12 -14.86 20.64
N GLY A 43 8.05 -15.75 19.65
CA GLY A 43 6.91 -16.64 19.43
C GLY A 43 5.61 -15.85 19.26
N TYR A 44 4.55 -16.30 19.94
CA TYR A 44 3.23 -15.66 19.88
C TYR A 44 3.07 -14.43 20.78
N LEU A 45 4.10 -14.02 21.52
CA LEU A 45 4.00 -12.93 22.51
C LEU A 45 3.57 -11.60 21.89
N LEU A 46 3.95 -11.34 20.63
CA LEU A 46 3.71 -10.06 19.94
C LEU A 46 2.46 -10.05 19.06
N VAL A 47 1.67 -11.14 19.04
CA VAL A 47 0.46 -11.22 18.20
C VAL A 47 -0.57 -10.15 18.59
N TRP A 48 -0.72 -9.85 19.88
CA TRP A 48 -1.63 -8.80 20.34
C TRP A 48 -1.17 -7.39 19.87
N VAL A 49 0.14 -7.15 19.79
CA VAL A 49 0.71 -5.90 19.28
C VAL A 49 0.42 -5.76 17.80
N LEU A 50 0.56 -6.84 17.04
CA LEU A 50 0.22 -6.90 15.62
C LEU A 50 -1.26 -6.56 15.38
N LEU A 51 -2.15 -7.16 16.18
CA LEU A 51 -3.59 -6.86 16.11
C LEU A 51 -3.88 -5.39 16.45
N ALA A 52 -3.32 -4.87 17.54
CA ALA A 52 -3.49 -3.48 17.94
C ALA A 52 -2.97 -2.52 16.86
N SER A 53 -1.79 -2.79 16.29
CA SER A 53 -1.21 -2.01 15.19
C SER A 53 -2.12 -1.97 13.96
N ASN A 54 -2.73 -3.09 13.59
CA ASN A 54 -3.65 -3.16 12.46
C ASN A 54 -4.94 -2.34 12.71
N ILE A 55 -5.47 -2.34 13.93
CA ILE A 55 -6.61 -1.49 14.30
C ILE A 55 -6.25 -0.01 14.14
N PHE A 56 -5.08 0.42 14.64
CA PHE A 56 -4.63 1.81 14.48
C PHE A 56 -4.42 2.18 13.00
N ALA A 57 -3.82 1.29 12.22
CA ALA A 57 -3.65 1.50 10.79
C ALA A 57 -4.99 1.68 10.08
N MET A 58 -5.99 0.86 10.40
CA MET A 58 -7.34 0.96 9.85
C MET A 58 -7.99 2.31 10.16
N VAL A 59 -7.86 2.79 11.41
CA VAL A 59 -8.37 4.12 11.81
C VAL A 59 -7.68 5.24 11.03
N ILE A 60 -6.35 5.20 10.90
CA ILE A 60 -5.58 6.22 10.17
C ILE A 60 -5.95 6.23 8.68
N GLN A 61 -6.07 5.05 8.06
CA GLN A 61 -6.47 4.92 6.65
C GLN A 61 -7.90 5.43 6.44
N TYR A 62 -8.83 5.07 7.33
CA TYR A 62 -10.21 5.55 7.27
C TYR A 62 -10.31 7.07 7.36
N LEU A 63 -9.59 7.68 8.31
CA LEU A 63 -9.57 9.14 8.45
C LEU A 63 -8.96 9.83 7.22
N SER A 64 -7.89 9.27 6.66
CA SER A 64 -7.25 9.79 5.45
C SER A 64 -8.18 9.74 4.24
N ALA A 65 -8.89 8.62 4.07
CA ALA A 65 -9.88 8.46 3.00
C ALA A 65 -11.08 9.40 3.20
N LYS A 66 -11.62 9.48 4.43
CA LYS A 66 -12.74 10.38 4.77
C LYS A 66 -12.37 11.84 4.53
N LEU A 67 -11.15 12.26 4.90
CA LEU A 67 -10.66 13.60 4.65
C LEU A 67 -10.64 13.90 3.14
N GLY A 68 -10.09 13.00 2.33
CA GLY A 68 -10.06 13.14 0.87
C GLY A 68 -11.46 13.23 0.26
N LEU A 69 -12.38 12.38 0.71
CA LEU A 69 -13.77 12.36 0.24
C LEU A 69 -14.55 13.64 0.61
N VAL A 70 -14.40 14.14 1.84
CA VAL A 70 -15.17 15.31 2.31
C VAL A 70 -14.60 16.61 1.77
N THR A 71 -13.29 16.73 1.64
CA THR A 71 -12.63 17.99 1.25
C THR A 71 -12.34 18.10 -0.25
N GLY A 72 -12.38 16.97 -0.97
CA GLY A 72 -11.94 16.90 -2.37
C GLY A 72 -10.44 17.14 -2.57
N LYS A 73 -9.66 17.18 -1.47
CA LYS A 73 -8.21 17.45 -1.48
C LYS A 73 -7.46 16.34 -0.75
N SER A 74 -6.24 16.05 -1.20
CA SER A 74 -5.34 15.17 -0.46
C SER A 74 -4.82 15.83 0.81
N LEU A 75 -4.42 15.01 1.79
CA LEU A 75 -3.83 15.50 3.04
C LEU A 75 -2.61 16.43 2.80
N PRO A 76 -1.66 16.12 1.89
CA PRO A 76 -0.56 17.04 1.57
C PRO A 76 -1.02 18.37 0.96
N ALA A 77 -2.08 18.38 0.15
CA ALA A 77 -2.62 19.61 -0.43
C ALA A 77 -3.21 20.53 0.65
N LEU A 78 -3.97 19.95 1.60
CA LEU A 78 -4.52 20.70 2.74
C LEU A 78 -3.44 21.22 3.69
N LEU A 79 -2.40 20.43 3.94
CA LEU A 79 -1.23 20.88 4.70
C LEU A 79 -0.49 21.99 3.97
N GLY A 80 -0.31 21.86 2.66
CA GLY A 80 0.34 22.86 1.82
C GLY A 80 -0.35 24.22 1.82
N ASP A 81 -1.68 24.25 1.94
CA ASP A 81 -2.47 25.49 2.06
C ASP A 81 -2.29 26.17 3.44
N ARG A 82 -1.89 25.42 4.47
CA ARG A 82 -1.76 25.90 5.86
C ARG A 82 -0.31 26.12 6.32
N MET A 83 0.66 25.61 5.57
CA MET A 83 2.08 25.65 5.93
C MET A 83 2.81 26.83 5.27
N SER A 84 3.81 27.37 5.96
CA SER A 84 4.77 28.29 5.34
C SER A 84 5.61 27.56 4.29
N LYS A 85 6.13 28.29 3.29
CA LYS A 85 7.00 27.73 2.22
C LYS A 85 8.12 26.80 2.74
N PRO A 86 8.91 27.16 3.77
CA PRO A 86 9.98 26.27 4.26
C PRO A 86 9.43 24.99 4.91
N ALA A 87 8.36 25.07 5.70
CA ALA A 87 7.73 23.90 6.31
C ALA A 87 7.15 22.94 5.27
N ARG A 88 6.55 23.48 4.20
CA ARG A 88 6.03 22.69 3.09
C ARG A 88 7.12 21.92 2.35
N ILE A 89 8.28 22.55 2.12
CA ILE A 89 9.43 21.89 1.48
C ILE A 89 9.99 20.81 2.39
N ALA A 90 10.14 21.08 3.69
CA ALA A 90 10.62 20.07 4.65
C ALA A 90 9.68 18.85 4.69
N PHE A 91 8.36 19.07 4.72
CA PHE A 91 7.37 18.00 4.67
C PHE A 91 7.45 17.20 3.36
N TRP A 92 7.63 17.88 2.22
CA TRP A 92 7.81 17.20 0.93
C TRP A 92 9.07 16.32 0.91
N ILE A 93 10.22 16.84 1.38
CA ILE A 93 11.46 16.06 1.47
C ILE A 93 11.28 14.83 2.38
N GLN A 94 10.63 15.01 3.54
CA GLN A 94 10.35 13.90 4.44
C GLN A 94 9.49 12.84 3.74
N ALA A 95 8.40 13.25 3.07
CA ALA A 95 7.51 12.33 2.36
C ALA A 95 8.26 11.56 1.26
N GLU A 96 9.13 12.24 0.51
CA GLU A 96 9.96 11.63 -0.53
C GLU A 96 10.91 10.58 0.05
N ILE A 97 11.57 10.88 1.17
CA ILE A 97 12.47 9.92 1.85
C ILE A 97 11.69 8.69 2.34
N VAL A 98 10.50 8.90 2.93
CA VAL A 98 9.66 7.80 3.40
C VAL A 98 9.20 6.92 2.23
N ALA A 99 8.74 7.52 1.13
CA ALA A 99 8.34 6.80 -0.07
C ALA A 99 9.51 6.00 -0.67
N ALA A 100 10.70 6.60 -0.77
CA ALA A 100 11.90 5.92 -1.25
C ALA A 100 12.30 4.73 -0.36
N ALA A 101 12.22 4.88 0.98
CA ALA A 101 12.51 3.81 1.91
C ALA A 101 11.55 2.63 1.77
N THR A 102 10.24 2.89 1.61
CA THR A 102 9.24 1.84 1.35
C THR A 102 9.53 1.11 0.04
N ALA A 103 9.78 1.86 -1.05
CA ALA A 103 10.11 1.26 -2.35
C ALA A 103 11.38 0.38 -2.29
N LEU A 104 12.41 0.81 -1.53
CA LEU A 104 13.61 0.00 -1.32
C LEU A 104 13.30 -1.33 -0.61
N ALA A 105 12.46 -1.31 0.43
CA ALA A 105 12.06 -2.53 1.14
C ALA A 105 11.30 -3.50 0.23
N GLU A 106 10.40 -2.98 -0.62
CA GLU A 106 9.66 -3.77 -1.60
C GLU A 106 10.58 -4.42 -2.65
N VAL A 107 11.53 -3.66 -3.21
CA VAL A 107 12.49 -4.18 -4.21
C VAL A 107 13.37 -5.26 -3.59
N ILE A 108 13.90 -5.05 -2.38
CA ILE A 108 14.73 -6.03 -1.68
C ILE A 108 13.93 -7.30 -1.38
N GLY A 109 12.71 -7.16 -0.88
CA GLY A 109 11.86 -8.28 -0.55
C GLY A 109 11.43 -9.09 -1.78
N GLY A 110 11.09 -8.41 -2.88
CA GLY A 110 10.79 -9.06 -4.15
C GLY A 110 12.00 -9.79 -4.74
N ALA A 111 13.19 -9.17 -4.68
CA ALA A 111 14.43 -9.80 -5.11
C ALA A 111 14.76 -11.06 -4.29
N LEU A 112 14.55 -10.99 -2.97
CA LEU A 112 14.73 -12.14 -2.09
C LEU A 112 13.72 -13.26 -2.40
N ALA A 113 12.46 -12.92 -2.67
CA ALA A 113 11.45 -13.90 -3.07
C ALA A 113 11.84 -14.62 -4.38
N LEU A 114 12.29 -13.89 -5.40
CA LEU A 114 12.78 -14.47 -6.67
C LEU A 114 14.01 -15.36 -6.45
N HIS A 115 14.91 -14.95 -5.56
CA HIS A 115 16.08 -15.74 -5.21
C HIS A 115 15.67 -17.06 -4.55
N LEU A 116 14.73 -17.04 -3.61
CA LEU A 116 14.26 -18.24 -2.91
C LEU A 116 13.45 -19.18 -3.82
N LEU A 117 12.64 -18.65 -4.74
CA LEU A 117 11.77 -19.44 -5.61
C LEU A 117 12.49 -20.04 -6.81
N PHE A 118 13.38 -19.27 -7.43
CA PHE A 118 13.95 -19.60 -8.73
C PHE A 118 15.49 -19.60 -8.74
N GLY A 119 16.14 -19.31 -7.60
CA GLY A 119 17.60 -19.23 -7.51
C GLY A 119 18.22 -18.04 -8.22
N VAL A 120 17.42 -17.04 -8.62
CA VAL A 120 17.89 -15.86 -9.35
C VAL A 120 18.84 -15.04 -8.45
N PRO A 121 20.02 -14.61 -8.92
CA PRO A 121 20.91 -13.78 -8.11
C PRO A 121 20.23 -12.46 -7.71
N LEU A 122 20.47 -12.00 -6.47
CA LEU A 122 19.78 -10.84 -5.88
C LEU A 122 19.83 -9.58 -6.74
N LEU A 123 20.98 -9.30 -7.37
CA LEU A 123 21.13 -8.14 -8.26
C LEU A 123 20.17 -8.21 -9.44
N TRP A 124 20.08 -9.38 -10.09
CA TRP A 124 19.15 -9.60 -11.20
C TRP A 124 17.70 -9.61 -10.73
N GLY A 125 17.42 -10.20 -9.56
CA GLY A 125 16.08 -10.16 -8.94
C GLY A 125 15.62 -8.73 -8.67
N GLY A 126 16.49 -7.88 -8.13
CA GLY A 126 16.20 -6.47 -7.87
C GLY A 126 15.94 -5.67 -9.16
N VAL A 127 16.75 -5.91 -10.19
CA VAL A 127 16.53 -5.29 -11.52
C VAL A 127 15.20 -5.72 -12.11
N ILE A 128 14.86 -7.02 -12.06
CA ILE A 128 13.58 -7.53 -12.57
C ILE A 128 12.41 -6.86 -11.85
N ILE A 129 12.42 -6.86 -10.50
CA ILE A 129 11.35 -6.23 -9.71
C ILE A 129 11.25 -4.73 -10.01
N GLY A 130 12.38 -4.02 -10.09
CA GLY A 130 12.40 -2.59 -10.42
C GLY A 130 11.81 -2.30 -11.80
N VAL A 131 12.18 -3.09 -12.83
CA VAL A 131 11.65 -2.93 -14.20
C VAL A 131 10.16 -3.25 -14.25
N VAL A 132 9.72 -4.32 -13.57
CA VAL A 132 8.29 -4.69 -13.51
C VAL A 132 7.48 -3.62 -12.80
N SER A 133 7.94 -3.13 -11.65
CA SER A 133 7.27 -2.05 -10.90
C SER A 133 7.20 -0.76 -11.73
N MET A 134 8.27 -0.38 -12.42
CA MET A 134 8.26 0.78 -13.32
C MET A 134 7.29 0.58 -14.50
N GLY A 135 7.27 -0.62 -15.10
CA GLY A 135 6.33 -0.97 -16.16
C GLY A 135 4.87 -0.86 -15.70
N LEU A 136 4.56 -1.34 -14.49
CA LEU A 136 3.23 -1.21 -13.88
C LEU A 136 2.84 0.25 -13.64
N LEU A 137 3.77 1.07 -13.14
CA LEU A 137 3.53 2.50 -12.92
C LEU A 137 3.27 3.26 -14.23
N LEU A 138 4.00 2.94 -15.30
CA LEU A 138 3.77 3.53 -16.63
C LEU A 138 2.39 3.16 -17.19
N VAL A 139 1.92 1.93 -16.93
CA VAL A 139 0.57 1.49 -17.32
C VAL A 139 -0.52 2.15 -16.46
N GLN A 140 -0.24 2.46 -15.18
CA GLN A 140 -1.16 3.18 -14.29
C GLN A 140 -1.26 4.68 -14.61
N GLY A 141 -0.14 5.33 -14.93
CA GLY A 141 -0.05 6.79 -15.13
C GLY A 141 -0.81 7.35 -16.34
N GLY A 142 -1.17 6.49 -17.31
CA GLY A 142 -1.81 6.89 -18.58
C GLY A 142 -3.32 7.19 -18.56
N GLY A 143 -3.92 7.53 -17.41
CA GLY A 143 -5.37 7.78 -17.31
C GLY A 143 -6.24 6.53 -17.09
N ARG A 144 -5.62 5.43 -16.67
CA ARG A 144 -6.23 4.09 -16.48
C ARG A 144 -6.63 3.77 -15.04
N GLN A 145 -6.91 4.76 -14.19
CA GLN A 145 -7.41 4.51 -12.84
C GLN A 145 -8.66 3.60 -12.85
N ARG A 146 -9.51 3.72 -13.88
CA ARG A 146 -10.66 2.82 -14.13
C ARG A 146 -10.29 1.42 -14.63
N GLN A 147 -9.16 1.25 -15.33
CA GLN A 147 -8.74 -0.05 -15.89
C GLN A 147 -7.91 -0.87 -14.89
N PHE A 148 -7.24 -0.22 -13.92
CA PHE A 148 -6.62 -0.93 -12.80
C PHE A 148 -7.67 -1.49 -11.83
N GLU A 149 -8.76 -0.75 -11.60
CA GLU A 149 -9.96 -1.28 -10.92
C GLU A 149 -10.58 -2.44 -11.72
N THR A 150 -10.67 -2.34 -13.05
CA THR A 150 -11.27 -3.40 -13.90
C THR A 150 -10.42 -4.69 -13.95
N ILE A 151 -9.10 -4.60 -13.87
CA ILE A 151 -8.22 -5.79 -13.89
C ILE A 151 -8.19 -6.51 -12.53
N ILE A 152 -8.38 -5.78 -11.43
CA ILE A 152 -8.49 -6.36 -10.08
C ILE A 152 -9.90 -6.89 -9.82
N VAL A 153 -10.93 -6.32 -10.47
CA VAL A 153 -12.34 -6.75 -10.40
C VAL A 153 -12.70 -7.80 -11.47
N GLY A 154 -11.76 -8.16 -12.35
CA GLY A 154 -11.93 -9.16 -13.41
C GLY A 154 -11.97 -10.59 -12.89
#